data_AF-A0A7Z9PVP3-F1
#
_entry.id   AF-A0A7Z9PVP3-F1
#
_cell.length_a   1.000
_cell.length_b   1.000
_cell.length_c   1.000
_cell.angle_alpha   90.00
_cell.angle_beta   90.00
_cell.angle_gamma   90.00
#
_symmetry.space_group_name_H-M   'P 1'
#
loop_
_entity.id
_entity.type
_entity.pdbx_description
1 polymer ?
#
loop_
_entity_poly.entity_id
_entity_poly.type
_entity_poly.pdbx_seq_one_letter_code
_entity_poly.pdbx_strand_id
1 'polypeptide(L)'
;MVISRKKDTFALLYTCSEKSGCNNFSVPTGLPIQNGDPAPNYTSCQFPKDTSSFGYGWNSAASERIIEDGSGNLTYKTSSGGFIRWLLDNGNYVPAFPGNYTEASKNPGSTDARYTLTFKDQTVLEFNSDGRIKRSIDRNNNQMVYTYNGTTGFLEKIDDLRGRTLHYDYGTRTDGQPVSIRANNLTTGRQTQFEYISSSDPNVPNRLQKNHRSRRQRNRVFLLSLRIDGNHYRPQRNCLKSILL
;
A
#
# COMPACT_ATOMS: atom_id res chain seq x y z
N MET A 1 -27.97 -34.54 -19.13
CA MET A 1 -27.10 -34.67 -17.93
C MET A 1 -26.50 -33.31 -17.62
N VAL A 2 -27.06 -32.63 -16.62
CA VAL A 2 -26.71 -31.26 -16.24
C VAL A 2 -25.59 -31.32 -15.20
N ILE A 3 -24.47 -30.65 -15.47
CA ILE A 3 -23.52 -30.24 -14.43
C ILE A 3 -23.33 -28.74 -14.58
N SER A 4 -24.27 -27.98 -14.01
CA SER A 4 -24.08 -26.55 -13.73
C SER A 4 -23.28 -26.46 -12.44
N ARG A 5 -21.98 -26.21 -12.54
CA ARG A 5 -21.19 -25.80 -11.37
C ARG A 5 -21.36 -24.29 -11.21
N LYS A 6 -22.00 -23.90 -10.10
CA LYS A 6 -22.05 -22.53 -9.58
C LYS A 6 -20.65 -21.90 -9.70
N LYS A 7 -20.55 -20.78 -10.42
CA LYS A 7 -19.35 -19.95 -10.43
C LYS A 7 -19.15 -19.46 -8.99
N ASP A 8 -17.96 -19.69 -8.45
CA ASP A 8 -17.53 -19.12 -7.18
C ASP A 8 -17.46 -17.60 -7.31
N THR A 9 -18.56 -16.94 -6.93
CA THR A 9 -18.64 -15.49 -6.81
C THR A 9 -17.87 -15.08 -5.55
N PHE A 10 -16.63 -14.60 -5.71
CA PHE A 10 -15.94 -13.93 -4.63
C PHE A 10 -16.48 -12.50 -4.53
N ALA A 11 -17.41 -12.27 -3.59
CA ALA A 11 -17.87 -10.95 -3.23
C ALA A 11 -16.70 -10.14 -2.65
N LEU A 12 -16.45 -8.95 -3.22
CA LEU A 12 -15.65 -7.93 -2.56
C LEU A 12 -16.48 -7.44 -1.35
N LEU A 13 -15.92 -7.57 -0.14
CA LEU A 13 -16.51 -6.98 1.06
C LEU A 13 -16.31 -5.47 0.98
N TYR A 14 -17.37 -4.74 0.65
CA TYR A 14 -17.47 -3.31 0.85
C TYR A 14 -17.74 -3.06 2.33
N THR A 15 -16.74 -2.60 3.10
CA THR A 15 -17.01 -2.07 4.44
C THR A 15 -16.97 -0.55 4.35
N CYS A 16 -18.14 0.06 4.13
CA CYS A 16 -18.32 1.48 4.41
C CYS A 16 -18.25 1.64 5.94
N SER A 17 -17.21 2.30 6.46
CA SER A 17 -17.17 2.66 7.87
C SER A 17 -17.71 4.08 8.01
N GLU A 18 -18.99 4.20 8.33
CA GLU A 18 -19.66 5.48 8.56
C GLU A 18 -19.08 6.27 9.75
N LYS A 19 -18.19 5.67 10.55
CA LYS A 19 -17.60 6.32 11.72
C LYS A 19 -16.71 7.54 11.40
N SER A 20 -16.38 7.82 10.14
CA SER A 20 -15.46 8.93 9.78
C SER A 20 -15.89 9.81 8.61
N GLY A 21 -17.03 9.56 7.95
CA GLY A 21 -17.41 10.29 6.73
C GLY A 21 -16.49 10.02 5.53
N CYS A 22 -15.62 9.01 5.63
CA CYS A 22 -14.62 8.64 4.63
C CYS A 22 -14.91 7.27 4.04
N ASN A 23 -14.85 7.18 2.71
CA ASN A 23 -14.92 5.91 2.00
C ASN A 23 -13.53 5.28 1.96
N ASN A 24 -13.43 4.06 2.47
CA ASN A 24 -12.23 3.24 2.41
C ASN A 24 -12.40 2.12 1.38
N PHE A 25 -11.39 1.91 0.55
CA PHE A 25 -11.34 0.83 -0.43
C PHE A 25 -9.96 0.17 -0.37
N SER A 26 -9.86 -1.11 -0.75
CA SER A 26 -8.57 -1.79 -0.87
C SER A 26 -8.61 -2.71 -2.07
N VAL A 27 -7.53 -2.76 -2.84
CA VAL A 27 -7.41 -3.68 -3.99
C VAL A 27 -6.72 -4.95 -3.50
N PRO A 28 -7.46 -6.05 -3.28
CA PRO A 28 -6.86 -7.23 -2.69
C PRO A 28 -5.78 -7.79 -3.61
N THR A 29 -4.59 -8.04 -3.08
CA THR A 29 -3.56 -8.83 -3.79
C THR A 29 -3.88 -10.32 -3.68
N GLY A 30 -4.78 -10.65 -2.73
CA GLY A 30 -5.42 -11.95 -2.51
C GLY A 30 -4.52 -12.96 -1.82
N LEU A 31 -3.39 -12.50 -1.31
CA LEU A 31 -2.63 -13.19 -0.32
C LEU A 31 -2.75 -12.37 0.96
N PRO A 32 -3.47 -12.84 1.99
CA PRO A 32 -3.22 -12.33 3.32
C PRO A 32 -1.77 -12.73 3.65
N ILE A 33 -0.88 -11.77 3.82
CA ILE A 33 0.42 -11.98 4.48
C ILE A 33 0.21 -11.87 6.00
N GLN A 34 1.18 -12.31 6.82
CA GLN A 34 1.02 -12.44 8.29
C GLN A 34 0.43 -11.18 8.95
N ASN A 35 0.83 -9.99 8.51
CA ASN A 35 0.46 -8.71 9.13
C ASN A 35 -0.66 -7.96 8.35
N GLY A 36 -1.49 -8.68 7.58
CA GLY A 36 -2.57 -8.12 6.74
C GLY A 36 -2.14 -7.90 5.29
N ASP A 37 -3.07 -7.95 4.32
CA ASP A 37 -2.79 -7.73 2.89
C ASP A 37 -2.17 -6.32 2.73
N PRO A 38 -0.93 -6.15 2.21
CA PRO A 38 -0.31 -4.84 2.01
C PRO A 38 -0.88 -4.20 0.73
N ALA A 39 -2.12 -4.55 0.43
CA ALA A 39 -2.91 -4.09 -0.69
C ALA A 39 -2.89 -2.57 -0.73
N PRO A 40 -2.79 -1.99 -1.93
CA PRO A 40 -3.11 -0.60 -2.12
C PRO A 40 -4.48 -0.32 -1.49
N ASN A 41 -4.52 0.64 -0.58
CA ASN A 41 -5.73 1.12 0.06
C ASN A 41 -6.05 2.52 -0.47
N TYR A 42 -7.31 2.89 -0.46
CA TYR A 42 -7.79 4.22 -0.81
C TYR A 42 -8.65 4.74 0.34
N THR A 43 -8.43 5.99 0.73
CA THR A 43 -9.23 6.70 1.72
C THR A 43 -9.65 8.05 1.16
N SER A 44 -10.97 8.23 0.94
CA SER A 44 -11.51 9.37 0.18
C SER A 44 -11.32 10.74 0.82
N CYS A 45 -11.07 10.80 2.14
CA CYS A 45 -10.85 12.07 2.85
C CYS A 45 -9.37 12.46 2.91
N GLN A 46 -8.47 11.60 2.48
CA GLN A 46 -7.04 11.88 2.49
C GLN A 46 -6.66 12.66 1.26
N PHE A 47 -6.87 13.98 1.36
CA PHE A 47 -6.29 14.95 0.46
C PHE A 47 -4.96 15.44 1.05
N PRO A 48 -3.84 14.89 0.59
CA PRO A 48 -2.72 15.77 0.28
C PRO A 48 -2.21 15.57 -1.15
N LYS A 49 -1.56 16.63 -1.65
CA LYS A 49 -0.89 16.77 -2.95
C LYS A 49 0.35 15.87 -3.11
N ASP A 50 0.50 14.84 -2.27
CA ASP A 50 1.62 13.92 -2.42
C ASP A 50 1.25 12.89 -3.48
N THR A 51 2.14 12.67 -4.44
CA THR A 51 2.08 11.59 -5.43
C THR A 51 2.15 10.25 -4.71
N SER A 52 1.04 9.80 -4.14
CA SER A 52 0.92 8.44 -3.64
C SER A 52 0.84 7.47 -4.82
N SER A 53 1.15 6.20 -4.57
CA SER A 53 1.47 5.17 -5.58
C SER A 53 0.39 4.87 -6.63
N PHE A 54 -0.80 5.49 -6.55
CA PHE A 54 -1.90 5.32 -7.52
C PHE A 54 -2.74 6.60 -7.75
N GLY A 55 -2.29 7.77 -7.25
CA GLY A 55 -3.04 9.05 -7.28
C GLY A 55 -3.79 9.37 -5.97
N TYR A 56 -4.51 10.50 -5.92
CA TYR A 56 -5.13 11.03 -4.68
C TYR A 56 -5.87 9.98 -3.85
N GLY A 57 -5.68 10.03 -2.53
CA GLY A 57 -6.36 9.17 -1.55
C GLY A 57 -5.82 7.74 -1.50
N TRP A 58 -5.00 7.30 -2.45
CA TRP A 58 -4.38 5.99 -2.39
C TRP A 58 -3.18 5.98 -1.44
N ASN A 59 -2.95 4.87 -0.78
CA ASN A 59 -1.71 4.60 -0.07
C ASN A 59 -1.30 3.15 -0.34
N SER A 60 -0.01 2.88 -0.22
CA SER A 60 0.52 1.53 -0.30
C SER A 60 1.68 1.37 0.69
N ALA A 61 2.13 0.14 0.93
CA ALA A 61 3.35 -0.04 1.71
C ALA A 61 4.57 0.64 1.08
N ALA A 62 4.53 0.93 -0.24
CA ALA A 62 5.59 1.70 -0.89
C ALA A 62 5.57 3.19 -0.53
N SER A 63 4.48 3.76 -0.01
CA SER A 63 4.40 5.16 0.42
C SER A 63 4.77 5.39 1.88
N GLU A 64 4.94 4.31 2.65
CA GLU A 64 5.30 4.37 4.06
C GLU A 64 6.77 4.80 4.25
N ARG A 65 7.00 5.88 5.00
CA ARG A 65 8.31 6.54 5.07
C ARG A 65 8.59 7.13 6.44
N ILE A 66 9.85 7.19 6.82
CA ILE A 66 10.33 8.07 7.87
C ILE A 66 11.18 9.17 7.26
N ILE A 67 10.97 10.41 7.69
CA ILE A 67 11.64 11.60 7.19
C ILE A 67 12.31 12.27 8.38
N GLU A 68 13.60 12.53 8.25
CA GLU A 68 14.36 13.35 9.20
C GLU A 68 14.47 14.77 8.64
N ASP A 69 14.15 15.78 9.46
CA ASP A 69 14.33 17.18 9.09
C ASP A 69 15.74 17.69 9.40
N GLY A 70 16.06 18.93 8.97
CA GLY A 70 17.38 19.53 9.21
C GLY A 70 17.74 19.75 10.68
N SER A 71 16.78 19.64 11.59
CA SER A 71 17.00 19.69 13.04
C SER A 71 17.12 18.28 13.67
N GLY A 72 17.08 17.23 12.85
CA GLY A 72 17.14 15.84 13.29
C GLY A 72 15.79 15.29 13.77
N ASN A 73 14.69 16.05 13.71
CA ASN A 73 13.38 15.54 14.13
C ASN A 73 12.86 14.49 13.15
N LEU A 74 12.10 13.51 13.63
CA LEU A 74 11.55 12.44 12.80
C LEU A 74 10.05 12.62 12.55
N THR A 75 9.64 12.39 11.31
CA THR A 75 8.23 12.26 10.92
C THR A 75 8.02 10.94 10.18
N TYR A 76 7.25 10.05 10.76
CA TYR A 76 6.79 8.81 10.12
C TYR A 76 5.47 9.05 9.39
N LYS A 77 5.45 8.89 8.07
CA LYS A 77 4.26 8.85 7.23
C LYS A 77 3.76 7.40 7.16
N THR A 78 2.54 7.16 7.64
CA THR A 78 1.94 5.82 7.68
C THR A 78 1.50 5.37 6.29
N SER A 79 1.32 4.06 6.11
CA SER A 79 0.64 3.49 4.93
C SER A 79 -0.85 3.81 4.85
N SER A 80 -1.38 4.56 5.80
CA SER A 80 -2.73 5.10 5.82
C SER A 80 -2.73 6.60 5.67
N GLY A 81 -1.65 7.24 5.18
CA GLY A 81 -1.58 8.69 4.93
C GLY A 81 -1.55 9.59 6.17
N GLY A 82 -1.61 9.00 7.37
CA GLY A 82 -1.40 9.72 8.63
C GLY A 82 0.08 9.96 8.89
N PHE A 83 0.38 10.61 10.01
CA PHE A 83 1.76 10.76 10.45
C PHE A 83 1.91 10.70 11.96
N ILE A 84 3.11 10.32 12.40
CA ILE A 84 3.57 10.39 13.78
C ILE A 84 4.87 11.20 13.77
N ARG A 85 5.06 12.10 14.75
CA ARG A 85 6.24 12.99 14.82
C ARG A 85 6.94 12.89 16.17
N TRP A 86 8.26 12.98 16.14
CA TRP A 86 9.14 13.07 17.30
C TRP A 86 10.07 14.27 17.14
N LEU A 87 10.33 14.96 18.25
CA LEU A 87 11.34 16.00 18.37
C LEU A 87 12.63 15.38 18.90
N LEU A 88 13.76 15.78 18.34
CA LEU A 88 15.06 15.41 18.89
C LEU A 88 15.36 16.33 20.09
N ASP A 89 15.49 15.73 21.28
CA ASP A 89 15.83 16.42 22.52
C ASP A 89 16.93 15.67 23.25
N ASN A 90 18.08 16.32 23.44
CA ASN A 90 19.26 15.76 24.11
C ASN A 90 19.66 14.35 23.62
N GLY A 91 19.57 14.13 22.30
CA GLY A 91 19.91 12.85 21.65
C GLY A 91 18.80 11.80 21.69
N ASN A 92 17.65 12.10 22.28
CA ASN A 92 16.49 11.21 22.36
C ASN A 92 15.33 11.72 21.51
N TYR A 93 14.53 10.80 20.97
CA TYR A 93 13.32 11.14 20.21
C TYR A 93 12.10 11.18 21.12
N VAL A 94 11.63 12.39 21.43
CA VAL A 94 10.45 12.61 22.28
C VAL A 94 9.22 12.81 21.39
N PRO A 95 8.09 12.12 21.64
CA PRO A 95 6.87 12.33 20.88
C PRO A 95 6.44 13.80 20.85
N ALA A 96 6.15 14.33 19.66
CA ALA A 96 5.74 15.72 19.49
C ALA A 96 4.31 16.01 20.00
N PHE A 97 3.50 14.96 20.16
CA PHE A 97 2.12 15.04 20.63
C PHE A 97 1.86 14.02 21.75
N PRO A 98 1.04 14.36 22.76
CA PRO A 98 0.67 13.44 23.82
C PRO A 98 -0.11 12.24 23.28
N GLY A 99 -0.03 11.10 23.98
CA GLY A 99 -0.74 9.87 23.61
C GLY A 99 -0.04 9.03 22.54
N ASN A 100 1.09 9.48 22.00
CA ASN A 100 1.98 8.64 21.21
C ASN A 100 2.94 7.87 22.13
N TYR A 101 2.79 6.55 22.17
CA TYR A 101 3.64 5.62 22.93
C TYR A 101 4.61 4.84 22.04
N THR A 102 4.79 5.29 20.81
CA THR A 102 5.71 4.68 19.85
C THR A 102 7.10 5.25 20.11
N GLU A 103 8.05 4.37 20.40
CA GLU A 103 9.45 4.72 20.60
C GLU A 103 10.12 4.86 19.23
N ALA A 104 10.94 5.89 19.06
CA ALA A 104 11.73 6.08 17.85
C ALA A 104 13.22 6.08 18.22
N SER A 105 14.04 5.46 17.38
CA SER A 105 15.49 5.46 17.52
C SER A 105 16.17 5.57 16.15
N LYS A 106 17.40 6.07 16.16
CA LYS A 106 18.26 6.18 14.98
C LYS A 106 19.58 5.47 15.26
N ASN A 107 20.02 4.66 14.31
CA ASN A 107 21.35 4.08 14.27
C ASN A 107 22.15 4.71 13.11
N PRO A 108 22.91 5.80 13.36
CA PRO A 108 23.64 6.52 12.31
C PRO A 108 24.69 5.68 11.57
N GLY A 109 25.15 4.58 12.18
CA GLY A 109 26.13 3.67 11.57
C GLY A 109 25.52 2.64 10.61
N SER A 110 24.19 2.46 10.62
CA SER A 110 23.51 1.49 9.76
C SER A 110 22.91 2.15 8.52
N THR A 111 23.04 1.50 7.37
CA THR A 111 22.29 1.85 6.14
C THR A 111 21.05 0.97 5.97
N ASP A 112 20.97 -0.15 6.69
CA ASP A 112 19.90 -1.15 6.58
C ASP A 112 18.73 -0.87 7.51
N ALA A 113 19.02 -0.63 8.79
CA ALA A 113 18.08 -0.26 9.85
C ALA A 113 18.54 1.06 10.49
N ARG A 114 18.52 2.13 9.68
CA ARG A 114 18.91 3.48 10.09
C ARG A 114 17.95 4.04 11.12
N TYR A 115 16.66 3.79 10.95
CA TYR A 115 15.63 4.25 11.88
C TYR A 115 14.77 3.08 12.30
N THR A 116 14.37 3.06 13.56
CA THR A 116 13.52 2.01 14.12
C THR A 116 12.39 2.63 14.92
N LEU A 117 11.16 2.17 14.66
CA LEU A 117 9.98 2.51 15.44
C LEU A 117 9.50 1.26 16.16
N THR A 118 9.31 1.36 17.48
CA THR A 118 8.74 0.29 18.30
C THR A 118 7.39 0.76 18.83
N PHE A 119 6.33 0.09 18.38
CA PHE A 119 4.96 0.39 18.78
C PHE A 119 4.61 -0.28 20.11
N LYS A 120 3.58 0.24 20.78
CA LYS A 120 3.11 -0.28 22.08
C LYS A 120 2.71 -1.76 22.04
N ASP A 121 2.27 -2.25 20.89
CA ASP A 121 1.89 -3.64 20.67
C ASP A 121 3.08 -4.57 20.36
N GLN A 122 4.30 -4.04 20.48
CA GLN A 122 5.60 -4.63 20.15
C GLN A 122 5.81 -4.90 18.66
N THR A 123 5.02 -4.29 17.78
CA THR A 123 5.37 -4.21 16.37
C THR A 123 6.59 -3.31 16.21
N VAL A 124 7.58 -3.76 15.44
CA VAL A 124 8.78 -3.00 15.11
C VAL A 124 8.80 -2.72 13.62
N LEU A 125 9.01 -1.45 13.25
CA LEU A 125 9.26 -1.04 11.88
C LEU A 125 10.70 -0.56 11.76
N GLU A 126 11.44 -1.10 10.81
CA GLU A 126 12.81 -0.67 10.51
C GLU A 126 12.86 -0.02 9.14
N PHE A 127 13.56 1.10 9.04
CA PHE A 127 13.71 1.90 7.84
C PHE A 127 15.18 2.05 7.46
N ASN A 128 15.45 2.05 6.16
CA ASN A 128 16.80 2.24 5.62
C ASN A 128 17.25 3.72 5.70
N SER A 129 18.47 4.01 5.26
CA SER A 129 19.00 5.39 5.25
C SER A 129 18.19 6.39 4.44
N ASP A 130 17.48 5.93 3.41
CA ASP A 130 16.60 6.75 2.57
C ASP A 130 15.19 6.93 3.19
N GLY A 131 14.99 6.42 4.41
CA GLY A 131 13.72 6.50 5.12
C GLY A 131 12.64 5.55 4.60
N ARG A 132 12.99 4.54 3.79
CA ARG A 132 12.05 3.54 3.27
C ARG A 132 11.90 2.39 4.24
N ILE A 133 10.66 1.92 4.44
CA ILE A 133 10.41 0.74 5.27
C ILE A 133 11.16 -0.46 4.69
N LYS A 134 11.86 -1.18 5.54
CA LYS A 134 12.70 -2.32 5.17
C LYS A 134 12.16 -3.60 5.79
N ARG A 135 11.72 -3.52 7.04
CA ARG A 135 11.12 -4.63 7.78
C ARG A 135 9.93 -4.15 8.62
N SER A 136 8.92 -5.00 8.70
CA SER A 136 7.88 -4.94 9.74
C SER A 136 7.93 -6.27 10.49
N ILE A 137 8.12 -6.20 11.81
CA ILE A 137 8.33 -7.35 12.67
C ILE A 137 7.23 -7.31 13.74
N ASP A 138 6.43 -8.36 13.86
CA ASP A 138 5.43 -8.43 14.92
C ASP A 138 6.03 -8.92 16.25
N ARG A 139 5.23 -8.90 17.33
CA ARG A 139 5.63 -9.38 18.65
C ARG A 139 6.07 -10.85 18.70
N ASN A 140 5.69 -11.65 17.70
CA ASN A 140 6.03 -13.07 17.60
C ASN A 140 7.24 -13.30 16.68
N ASN A 141 7.94 -12.22 16.30
CA ASN A 141 9.07 -12.22 15.37
C ASN A 141 8.70 -12.71 13.95
N ASN A 142 7.42 -12.60 13.56
CA ASN A 142 7.00 -12.75 12.18
C ASN A 142 7.40 -11.49 11.42
N GLN A 143 8.01 -11.64 10.23
CA GLN A 143 8.58 -10.52 9.50
C GLN A 143 7.97 -10.35 8.12
N MET A 144 7.83 -9.10 7.70
CA MET A 144 7.65 -8.69 6.32
C MET A 144 8.89 -7.94 5.89
N VAL A 145 9.53 -8.35 4.79
CA VAL A 145 10.73 -7.72 4.23
C VAL A 145 10.38 -7.02 2.93
N TYR A 146 10.82 -5.77 2.81
CA TYR A 146 10.57 -4.88 1.68
C TYR A 146 11.88 -4.70 0.89
N THR A 147 11.86 -5.02 -0.40
CA THR A 147 13.01 -4.92 -1.30
C THR A 147 12.74 -3.88 -2.37
N TYR A 148 13.69 -2.99 -2.61
CA TYR A 148 13.57 -1.90 -3.58
C TYR A 148 14.61 -2.03 -4.69
N ASN A 149 14.25 -1.56 -5.89
CA ASN A 149 15.17 -1.41 -7.00
C ASN A 149 16.24 -0.37 -6.65
N GLY A 150 17.52 -0.72 -6.81
CA GLY A 150 18.63 0.18 -6.47
C GLY A 150 18.77 1.42 -7.38
N THR A 151 18.18 1.40 -8.58
CA THR A 151 18.25 2.52 -9.55
C THR A 151 17.03 3.43 -9.46
N THR A 152 15.83 2.87 -9.55
CA THR A 152 14.57 3.65 -9.54
C THR A 152 14.11 3.97 -8.13
N GLY A 153 14.51 3.14 -7.16
CA GLY A 153 14.03 3.22 -5.78
C GLY A 153 12.61 2.71 -5.56
N PHE A 154 12.02 2.04 -6.54
CA PHE A 154 10.67 1.49 -6.44
C PHE A 154 10.63 0.17 -5.67
N LEU A 155 9.52 -0.12 -5.01
CA LEU A 155 9.35 -1.36 -4.24
C LEU A 155 9.19 -2.52 -5.21
N GLU A 156 10.10 -3.50 -5.23
CA GLU A 156 10.04 -4.65 -6.14
C GLU A 156 9.38 -5.87 -5.51
N LYS A 157 9.63 -6.08 -4.22
CA LYS A 157 9.19 -7.29 -3.52
C LYS A 157 8.79 -7.03 -2.07
N ILE A 158 7.71 -7.67 -1.65
CA ILE A 158 7.40 -7.91 -0.24
C ILE A 158 7.46 -9.42 0.01
N ASP A 159 8.17 -9.84 1.06
CA ASP A 159 8.43 -11.23 1.40
C ASP A 159 8.09 -11.47 2.88
N ASP A 160 7.26 -12.46 3.19
CA ASP A 160 6.89 -12.77 4.58
C ASP A 160 7.84 -13.77 5.25
N LEU A 161 8.90 -14.17 4.56
CA LEU A 161 9.88 -15.19 4.97
C LEU A 161 9.26 -16.56 5.29
N ARG A 162 8.02 -16.80 4.86
CA ARG A 162 7.27 -18.06 5.03
C ARG A 162 6.75 -18.60 3.69
N GLY A 163 7.36 -18.15 2.59
CA GLY A 163 7.05 -18.60 1.24
C GLY A 163 5.88 -17.87 0.57
N ARG A 164 5.38 -16.78 1.16
CA ARG A 164 4.44 -15.87 0.47
C ARG A 164 5.15 -14.59 0.07
N THR A 165 5.06 -14.26 -1.21
CA THR A 165 5.69 -13.06 -1.76
C THR A 165 4.72 -12.26 -2.62
N LEU A 166 4.95 -10.95 -2.71
CA LEU A 166 4.35 -10.07 -3.69
C LEU A 166 5.45 -9.44 -4.52
N HIS A 167 5.30 -9.49 -5.83
CA HIS A 167 6.21 -8.90 -6.80
C HIS A 167 5.52 -7.73 -7.49
N TYR A 168 6.18 -6.60 -7.57
CA TYR A 168 5.68 -5.37 -8.17
C TYR A 168 6.36 -5.14 -9.51
N ASP A 169 5.57 -4.82 -10.52
CA ASP A 169 6.02 -4.49 -11.86
C ASP A 169 5.53 -3.10 -12.23
N TYR A 170 6.44 -2.25 -12.69
CA TYR A 170 6.20 -0.85 -13.06
C TYR A 170 6.15 -0.66 -14.58
N GLY A 171 6.47 -1.69 -15.37
CA GLY A 171 6.57 -1.57 -16.82
C GLY A 171 7.54 -0.46 -17.20
N THR A 172 7.07 0.51 -18.00
CA THR A 172 7.85 1.69 -18.40
C THR A 172 7.52 2.95 -17.59
N ARG A 173 6.75 2.82 -16.50
CA ARG A 173 6.35 3.98 -15.69
C ARG A 173 7.49 4.45 -14.79
N THR A 174 7.62 5.76 -14.65
CA THR A 174 8.65 6.43 -13.84
C THR A 174 8.07 7.17 -12.63
N ASP A 175 6.77 7.07 -12.40
CA ASP A 175 6.04 7.76 -11.33
C ASP A 175 5.85 6.92 -10.06
N GLY A 176 6.51 5.75 -9.99
CA GLY A 176 6.43 4.86 -8.83
C GLY A 176 5.08 4.16 -8.67
N GLN A 177 4.27 4.11 -9.73
CA GLN A 177 2.99 3.41 -9.75
C GLN A 177 3.12 2.04 -10.47
N PRO A 178 2.82 0.91 -9.82
CA PRO A 178 3.00 -0.41 -10.44
C PRO A 178 1.87 -0.73 -11.43
N VAL A 179 2.21 -1.16 -12.65
CA VAL A 179 1.24 -1.69 -13.62
C VAL A 179 0.73 -3.07 -13.26
N SER A 180 1.46 -3.83 -12.43
CA SER A 180 0.92 -5.07 -11.86
C SER A 180 1.59 -5.51 -10.57
N ILE A 181 0.84 -6.29 -9.78
CA ILE A 181 1.35 -7.02 -8.62
C ILE A 181 1.08 -8.51 -8.83
N ARG A 182 2.08 -9.35 -8.55
CA ARG A 182 2.00 -10.79 -8.71
C ARG A 182 2.33 -11.54 -7.42
N ALA A 183 1.50 -12.53 -7.10
CA ALA A 183 1.58 -13.32 -5.88
C ALA A 183 2.49 -14.57 -6.04
N ASN A 184 3.39 -14.81 -5.09
CA ASN A 184 4.28 -15.98 -4.89
C ASN A 184 5.33 -16.26 -5.96
N ASN A 185 5.03 -15.97 -7.22
CA ASN A 185 5.95 -16.25 -8.33
C ASN A 185 5.87 -15.10 -9.33
N LEU A 186 7.02 -14.51 -9.67
CA LEU A 186 7.18 -13.35 -10.57
C LEU A 186 6.57 -13.53 -11.98
N THR A 187 6.43 -14.75 -12.48
CA THR A 187 6.01 -14.98 -13.88
C THR A 187 4.68 -15.72 -13.99
N THR A 188 4.43 -16.68 -13.11
CA THR A 188 3.26 -17.58 -13.18
C THR A 188 2.24 -17.34 -12.07
N GLY A 189 2.61 -16.56 -11.07
CA GLY A 189 1.75 -16.20 -9.96
C GLY A 189 0.48 -15.48 -10.39
N ARG A 190 -0.54 -15.53 -9.52
CA ARG A 190 -1.78 -14.78 -9.73
C ARG A 190 -1.45 -13.30 -9.83
N GLN A 191 -1.97 -12.63 -10.85
CA GLN A 191 -1.65 -11.24 -11.15
C GLN A 191 -2.86 -10.35 -10.94
N THR A 192 -2.64 -9.23 -10.27
CA THR A 192 -3.53 -8.06 -10.32
C THR A 192 -2.84 -7.03 -11.21
N GLN A 193 -3.48 -6.65 -12.30
CA GLN A 193 -3.00 -5.61 -13.20
C GLN A 193 -3.77 -4.32 -12.95
N PHE A 194 -3.09 -3.20 -13.18
CA PHE A 194 -3.58 -1.85 -12.95
C PHE A 194 -3.49 -1.07 -14.25
N GLU A 195 -4.55 -0.34 -14.57
CA GLU A 195 -4.59 0.57 -15.70
C GLU A 195 -4.90 1.97 -15.19
N TYR A 196 -4.24 2.95 -15.80
CA TYR A 196 -4.23 4.33 -15.35
C TYR A 196 -4.84 5.24 -16.41
N ILE A 197 -5.44 6.33 -15.95
CA ILE A 197 -5.84 7.44 -16.81
C ILE A 197 -4.59 7.99 -17.50
N SER A 198 -4.73 8.34 -18.78
CA SER A 198 -3.65 8.90 -19.59
C SER A 198 -2.94 10.04 -18.86
N SER A 199 -1.61 10.10 -18.98
CA SER A 199 -0.82 11.22 -18.49
C SER A 199 -1.18 12.55 -19.15
N SER A 200 -1.86 12.51 -20.30
CA SER A 200 -2.35 13.68 -21.03
C SER A 200 -3.75 14.13 -20.63
N ASP A 201 -4.41 13.46 -19.68
CA ASP A 201 -5.74 13.87 -19.22
C ASP A 201 -5.63 15.22 -18.47
N PRO A 202 -6.42 16.25 -18.85
CA PRO A 202 -6.26 17.59 -18.29
C PRO A 202 -6.75 17.73 -16.84
N ASN A 203 -7.53 16.76 -16.34
CA ASN A 203 -8.18 16.86 -15.03
C ASN A 203 -7.55 15.90 -14.01
N VAL A 204 -7.24 14.68 -14.45
CA VAL A 204 -6.88 13.57 -13.56
C VAL A 204 -5.80 12.65 -14.15
N PRO A 205 -4.64 13.20 -14.57
CA PRO A 205 -3.60 12.41 -15.20
C PRO A 205 -3.02 11.35 -14.25
N ASN A 206 -2.64 10.19 -14.79
CA ASN A 206 -1.96 9.10 -14.06
C ASN A 206 -2.71 8.59 -12.81
N ARG A 207 -4.03 8.70 -12.76
CA ARG A 207 -4.83 8.10 -11.68
C ARG A 207 -5.21 6.67 -12.01
N LEU A 208 -5.31 5.79 -11.01
CA LEU A 208 -5.81 4.44 -11.23
C LEU A 208 -7.24 4.49 -11.80
N GLN A 209 -7.43 3.94 -12.99
CA GLN A 209 -8.69 3.91 -13.71
C GLN A 209 -9.43 2.59 -13.48
N LYS A 210 -8.71 1.48 -13.59
CA LYS A 210 -9.26 0.15 -13.37
C LYS A 210 -8.18 -0.82 -12.90
N ASN A 211 -8.62 -1.87 -12.23
CA ASN A 211 -7.77 -3.01 -11.95
C ASN A 211 -8.47 -4.28 -12.44
N HIS A 212 -7.68 -5.25 -12.88
CA HIS A 212 -8.18 -6.57 -13.19
C HIS A 212 -7.32 -7.67 -12.62
N ARG A 213 -7.98 -8.72 -12.14
CA ARG A 213 -7.30 -9.91 -11.63
C ARG A 213 -7.39 -11.02 -12.65
N SER A 214 -6.25 -11.65 -12.94
CA SER A 214 -6.18 -12.84 -13.77
C SER A 214 -5.57 -14.02 -13.00
N ARG A 215 -6.14 -15.21 -13.23
CA ARG A 215 -5.55 -16.49 -12.83
C ARG A 215 -5.28 -17.28 -14.10
N ARG A 216 -4.03 -17.66 -14.35
CA ARG A 216 -3.72 -18.70 -15.35
C ARG A 216 -4.07 -20.06 -14.74
N GLN A 217 -5.19 -20.65 -15.16
CA GLN A 217 -5.42 -22.08 -15.02
C GLN A 217 -5.68 -22.67 -16.40
N ARG A 218 -4.86 -23.64 -16.82
CA ARG A 218 -5.07 -24.52 -17.98
C ARG A 218 -5.80 -23.83 -19.15
N ASN A 219 -5.09 -22.93 -19.84
CA ASN A 219 -5.56 -22.24 -21.06
C ASN A 219 -6.85 -21.39 -20.95
N ARG A 220 -7.28 -20.98 -19.75
CA ARG A 220 -8.38 -20.00 -19.58
C ARG A 220 -7.97 -18.85 -18.66
N VAL A 221 -8.24 -17.62 -19.09
CA VAL A 221 -8.05 -16.39 -18.31
C VAL A 221 -9.42 -15.95 -17.80
N PHE A 222 -9.61 -15.91 -16.49
CA PHE A 222 -10.77 -15.24 -15.88
C PHE A 222 -10.36 -13.81 -15.52
N LEU A 223 -11.06 -12.82 -16.07
CA LEU A 223 -10.88 -11.41 -15.78
C LEU A 223 -12.01 -10.95 -14.85
N LEU A 224 -11.64 -10.36 -13.72
CA LEU A 224 -12.56 -9.56 -12.89
C LEU A 224 -12.03 -8.14 -12.90
N SER A 225 -12.79 -7.21 -13.48
CA SER A 225 -12.39 -5.80 -13.63
C SER A 225 -13.26 -4.89 -12.77
N LEU A 226 -12.64 -3.92 -12.09
CA LEU A 226 -13.34 -2.83 -11.40
C LEU A 226 -12.97 -1.50 -12.08
N ARG A 227 -13.96 -0.67 -12.38
CA ARG A 227 -13.76 0.68 -12.93
C ARG A 227 -13.99 1.72 -11.84
N ILE A 228 -13.10 2.70 -11.75
CA ILE A 228 -13.23 3.86 -10.86
C ILE A 228 -13.60 5.06 -11.73
N ASP A 229 -14.86 5.46 -11.70
CA ASP A 229 -15.33 6.60 -12.50
C ASP A 229 -14.99 7.92 -11.78
N GLY A 230 -14.20 8.78 -12.45
CA GLY A 230 -13.63 10.02 -11.91
C GLY A 230 -14.61 11.17 -11.67
N ASN A 231 -15.93 10.94 -11.69
CA ASN A 231 -16.93 12.01 -11.72
C ASN A 231 -17.69 12.24 -10.39
N HIS A 232 -17.22 11.73 -9.24
CA HIS A 232 -17.93 11.94 -7.97
C HIS A 232 -17.21 12.93 -7.06
N TYR A 233 -17.21 14.20 -7.50
CA TYR A 233 -16.71 15.35 -6.74
C TYR A 233 -17.81 16.06 -5.93
N ARG A 234 -18.84 15.34 -5.47
CA ARG A 234 -19.82 15.88 -4.51
C ARG A 234 -20.09 14.87 -3.40
N PRO A 235 -20.11 15.27 -2.12
CA PRO A 235 -20.65 14.45 -1.06
C PRO A 235 -22.17 14.45 -1.23
N GLN A 236 -22.67 13.62 -2.13
CA GLN A 236 -24.09 13.41 -2.32
C GLN A 236 -24.39 11.99 -1.84
N ARG A 237 -25.20 11.97 -0.77
CA ARG A 237 -25.90 10.81 -0.23
C ARG A 237 -26.38 9.97 -1.40
N ASN A 238 -25.76 8.82 -1.64
CA ASN A 238 -26.24 7.66 -2.42
C ASN A 238 -25.03 6.83 -2.83
N CYS A 239 -24.63 5.91 -1.95
CA CYS A 239 -23.89 4.73 -2.37
C CYS A 239 -24.79 3.91 -3.31
N LEU A 240 -24.59 3.95 -4.64
CA LEU A 240 -24.78 2.81 -5.55
C LEU A 240 -24.61 3.15 -7.04
N LYS A 241 -24.12 2.12 -7.75
CA LYS A 241 -24.08 1.80 -9.20
C LYS A 241 -22.64 1.79 -9.74
N SER A 242 -22.11 0.74 -10.36
CA SER A 242 -22.64 -0.54 -10.82
C SER A 242 -21.46 -1.45 -11.21
N ILE A 243 -21.51 -2.74 -10.87
CA ILE A 243 -20.77 -3.78 -11.59
C ILE A 243 -21.56 -4.02 -12.88
N LEU A 244 -21.01 -3.62 -14.03
CA LEU A 244 -21.53 -4.05 -15.32
C LEU A 244 -20.87 -5.40 -15.66
N LEU A 245 -21.71 -6.43 -15.77
CA LEU A 245 -21.41 -7.71 -16.40
C LEU A 245 -21.26 -7.54 -17.91
#